data_AF-A0A3B5M8K1-F1
#
_entry.id   AF-A0A3B5M8K1-F1
#
_cell.length_a   1.000
_cell.length_b   1.000
_cell.length_c   1.000
_cell.angle_alpha   90.00
_cell.angle_beta   90.00
_cell.angle_gamma   90.00
#
_symmetry.space_group_name_H-M   'P 1'
#
loop_
_entity.id
_entity.type
_entity.pdbx_description
1 polymer ?
#
loop_
_entity_poly.entity_id
_entity_poly.type
_entity_poly.pdbx_seq_one_letter_code
_entity_poly.pdbx_strand_id
1 'polypeptide(L)'
;LTETQSEAIQQNRNDKMERNEAAELSLLVKSLRFERQLKEELENPPPSMMDSTVWGLCRGFTIGQGHFRIQAYIKTWDIKPVWVYNVDYLRPELDDDFKIHLYRAIFMAPTARKPIGDRVNIYFAMEISKTEPGAPVEVRFILESRRLIHTPGRSKFSEKWLTDITETKALFQRMMES
;
A
#
# COMPACT_ATOMS: atom_id res chain seq x y z
N LEU A 1 -34.53 10.96 4.20
CA LEU A 1 -33.41 10.96 5.17
C LEU A 1 -33.27 12.36 5.73
N THR A 2 -33.24 12.52 7.05
CA THR A 2 -32.95 13.83 7.65
C THR A 2 -31.45 14.14 7.52
N GLU A 3 -31.09 15.41 7.49
CA GLU A 3 -29.69 15.87 7.34
C GLU A 3 -28.76 15.22 8.38
N THR A 4 -29.24 15.07 9.62
CA THR A 4 -28.56 14.41 10.74
C THR A 4 -28.31 12.91 10.52
N GLN A 5 -29.19 12.20 9.79
CA GLN A 5 -28.99 10.79 9.45
C GLN A 5 -27.93 10.62 8.35
N SER A 6 -27.84 11.55 7.41
CA SER A 6 -26.83 11.53 6.35
C SER A 6 -25.42 11.78 6.91
N GLU A 7 -25.29 12.73 7.85
CA GLU A 7 -24.02 13.04 8.52
C GLU A 7 -23.52 11.87 9.37
N ALA A 8 -24.40 11.22 10.14
CA ALA A 8 -24.04 10.06 10.95
C ALA A 8 -23.59 8.85 10.10
N ILE A 9 -24.18 8.64 8.92
CA ILE A 9 -23.75 7.60 7.98
C ILE A 9 -22.37 7.92 7.40
N GLN A 10 -22.12 9.18 7.05
CA GLN A 10 -20.84 9.61 6.49
C GLN A 10 -19.70 9.51 7.51
N GLN A 11 -19.95 9.91 8.76
CA GLN A 11 -18.97 9.81 9.84
C GLN A 11 -18.61 8.34 10.13
N ASN A 12 -19.60 7.47 10.27
CA ASN A 12 -19.37 6.03 10.48
C ASN A 12 -18.58 5.37 9.33
N ARG A 13 -18.79 5.83 8.09
CA ARG A 13 -18.03 5.38 6.92
C ARG A 13 -16.56 5.83 6.99
N ASN A 14 -16.32 7.08 7.34
CA ASN A 14 -14.97 7.62 7.50
C ASN A 14 -14.22 6.87 8.60
N ASP A 15 -14.82 6.70 9.77
CA ASP A 15 -14.21 5.96 10.89
C ASP A 15 -13.89 4.50 10.53
N LYS A 16 -14.75 3.85 9.73
CA LYS A 16 -14.50 2.48 9.24
C LYS A 16 -13.34 2.43 8.25
N MET A 17 -13.25 3.41 7.36
CA MET A 17 -12.16 3.51 6.37
C MET A 17 -10.82 3.73 7.07
N GLU A 18 -10.77 4.63 8.06
CA GLU A 18 -9.57 4.87 8.87
C GLU A 18 -9.13 3.63 9.65
N ARG A 19 -10.07 2.89 10.25
CA ARG A 19 -9.75 1.61 10.93
C ARG A 19 -9.17 0.57 9.98
N ASN A 20 -9.69 0.49 8.75
CA ASN A 20 -9.18 -0.45 7.74
C ASN A 20 -7.78 -0.06 7.27
N GLU A 21 -7.55 1.22 6.97
CA GLU A 21 -6.22 1.75 6.61
C GLU A 21 -5.20 1.44 7.71
N ALA A 22 -5.55 1.74 8.97
CA ALA A 22 -4.67 1.45 10.11
C ALA A 22 -4.35 -0.05 10.24
N ALA A 23 -5.32 -0.93 10.00
CA ALA A 23 -5.12 -2.38 10.04
C ALA A 23 -4.21 -2.88 8.90
N GLU A 24 -4.39 -2.37 7.69
CA GLU A 24 -3.59 -2.72 6.50
C GLU A 24 -2.14 -2.25 6.64
N LEU A 25 -1.94 -1.00 7.09
CA LEU A 25 -0.61 -0.48 7.40
C LEU A 25 0.06 -1.27 8.53
N SER A 26 -0.68 -1.58 9.60
CA SER A 26 -0.18 -2.42 10.69
C SER A 26 0.27 -3.80 10.21
N LEU A 27 -0.48 -4.39 9.27
CA LEU A 27 -0.15 -5.70 8.70
C LEU A 27 1.15 -5.67 7.89
N LEU A 28 1.38 -4.61 7.10
CA LEU A 28 2.64 -4.42 6.39
C LEU A 28 3.83 -4.28 7.36
N VAL A 29 3.68 -3.44 8.38
CA VAL A 29 4.72 -3.20 9.39
C VAL A 29 5.06 -4.49 10.13
N LYS A 30 4.05 -5.24 10.58
CA LYS A 30 4.23 -6.54 11.24
C LYS A 30 4.94 -7.53 10.32
N SER A 31 4.61 -7.54 9.02
CA SER A 31 5.24 -8.44 8.07
C SER A 31 6.72 -8.14 7.85
N LEU A 32 7.13 -6.88 7.81
CA LEU A 32 8.54 -6.51 7.70
C LEU A 32 9.31 -6.89 8.96
N ARG A 33 8.76 -6.55 10.14
CA ARG A 33 9.34 -6.94 11.44
C ARG A 33 9.50 -8.45 11.58
N PHE A 34 8.50 -9.23 11.15
CA PHE A 34 8.54 -10.68 11.20
C PHE A 34 9.64 -11.25 10.28
N GLU A 35 9.76 -10.74 9.04
CA GLU A 35 10.82 -11.18 8.12
C GLU A 35 12.21 -10.84 8.64
N ARG A 36 12.37 -9.65 9.24
CA ARG A 36 13.61 -9.24 9.90
C ARG A 36 13.98 -10.18 11.04
N GLN A 37 13.06 -10.42 11.98
CA GLN A 37 13.30 -11.32 13.10
C GLN A 37 13.68 -12.73 12.63
N LEU A 38 12.99 -13.23 11.61
CA LEU A 38 13.30 -14.53 11.01
C LEU A 38 14.71 -14.58 10.41
N LYS A 39 15.19 -13.49 9.81
CA LYS A 39 16.57 -13.39 9.28
C LYS A 39 17.61 -13.35 10.39
N GLU A 40 17.33 -12.67 11.50
CA GLU A 40 18.24 -12.58 12.66
C GLU A 40 18.40 -13.93 13.37
N GLU A 41 17.35 -14.75 13.42
CA GLU A 41 17.38 -16.09 14.03
C GLU A 41 18.11 -17.13 13.15
N LEU A 42 18.32 -16.84 11.87
CA LEU A 42 18.91 -17.78 10.92
C LEU A 42 20.43 -17.59 10.83
N GLU A 43 21.19 -18.66 11.10
CA GLU A 43 22.67 -18.63 11.06
C GLU A 43 23.23 -18.17 9.69
N ASN A 44 22.54 -18.53 8.60
CA ASN A 44 22.85 -18.10 7.25
C ASN A 44 21.58 -17.56 6.57
N PRO A 45 21.24 -16.26 6.75
CA PRO A 45 20.03 -15.71 6.20
C PRO A 45 20.08 -15.69 4.67
N PRO A 46 18.96 -15.96 3.98
CA PRO A 46 18.91 -15.79 2.54
C PRO A 46 19.17 -14.30 2.20
N PRO A 47 19.82 -14.02 1.06
CA PRO A 47 20.00 -12.66 0.61
C PRO A 47 18.64 -11.95 0.47
N SER A 48 18.65 -10.62 0.61
CA SER A 48 17.46 -9.81 0.39
C SER A 48 16.82 -10.17 -0.95
N MET A 49 15.50 -10.30 -0.94
CA MET A 49 14.74 -10.60 -2.15
C MET A 49 14.52 -9.35 -3.03
N MET A 50 14.98 -8.19 -2.56
CA MET A 50 14.82 -6.93 -3.26
C MET A 50 15.96 -6.71 -4.23
N ASP A 51 15.59 -6.36 -5.46
CA ASP A 51 16.55 -5.85 -6.43
C ASP A 51 17.00 -4.44 -6.01
N SER A 52 18.25 -4.32 -5.58
CA SER A 52 18.88 -3.05 -5.20
C SER A 52 18.98 -2.06 -6.36
N THR A 53 18.89 -2.51 -7.61
CA THR A 53 18.83 -1.67 -8.81
C THR A 53 17.48 -0.96 -8.91
N VAL A 54 16.40 -1.63 -8.52
CA VAL A 54 15.02 -1.12 -8.60
C VAL A 54 14.68 -0.32 -7.35
N TRP A 55 14.88 -0.93 -6.18
CA TRP A 55 14.45 -0.37 -4.90
C TRP A 55 15.54 0.40 -4.17
N GLY A 56 16.77 0.38 -4.67
CA GLY A 56 17.91 1.08 -4.11
C GLY A 56 18.42 0.49 -2.80
N LEU A 57 19.46 1.12 -2.28
CA LEU A 57 20.02 0.82 -0.95
C LEU A 57 19.39 1.70 0.12
N CYS A 58 19.53 1.28 1.37
CA CYS A 58 19.12 2.05 2.55
C CYS A 58 19.90 3.37 2.68
N ARG A 59 21.17 3.40 2.25
CA ARG A 59 22.03 4.58 2.27
C ARG A 59 21.41 5.73 1.49
N GLY A 60 21.25 6.87 2.18
CA GLY A 60 20.79 8.10 1.55
C GLY A 60 19.34 8.05 1.08
N PHE A 61 18.55 7.11 1.61
CA PHE A 61 17.12 7.05 1.32
C PHE A 61 16.41 8.35 1.71
N THR A 62 15.53 8.83 0.84
CA THR A 62 14.65 9.98 1.10
C THR A 62 13.20 9.64 0.77
N ILE A 63 12.26 10.38 1.37
CA ILE A 63 10.82 10.21 1.09
C ILE A 63 10.52 10.40 -0.41
N GLY A 64 11.17 11.38 -1.05
CA GLY A 64 11.03 11.62 -2.49
C GLY A 64 11.54 10.47 -3.36
N GLN A 65 12.62 9.80 -2.96
CA GLN A 65 13.10 8.59 -3.65
C GLN A 65 12.12 7.43 -3.49
N GLY A 66 11.56 7.22 -2.30
CA GLY A 66 10.52 6.21 -2.08
C GLY A 66 9.31 6.43 -2.98
N HIS A 67 8.80 7.67 -3.02
CA HIS A 67 7.73 8.07 -3.93
C HIS A 67 8.06 7.75 -5.40
N PHE A 68 9.23 8.19 -5.89
CA PHE A 68 9.64 7.95 -7.27
C PHE A 68 9.77 6.45 -7.60
N ARG A 69 10.35 5.65 -6.69
CA ARG A 69 10.51 4.20 -6.87
C ARG A 69 9.16 3.48 -6.93
N ILE A 70 8.20 3.86 -6.09
CA ILE A 70 6.83 3.33 -6.14
C ILE A 70 6.18 3.68 -7.48
N GLN A 71 6.29 4.93 -7.94
CA GLN A 71 5.74 5.32 -9.25
C GLN A 71 6.40 4.55 -10.40
N ALA A 72 7.72 4.37 -10.38
CA ALA A 72 8.44 3.60 -11.37
C ALA A 72 7.99 2.12 -11.37
N TYR A 73 7.80 1.53 -10.18
CA TYR A 73 7.28 0.17 -10.05
C TYR A 73 5.85 0.02 -10.56
N ILE A 74 4.95 0.96 -10.25
CA ILE A 74 3.58 0.94 -10.77
C ILE A 74 3.57 1.02 -12.30
N LYS A 75 4.49 1.78 -12.91
CA LYS A 75 4.62 1.84 -14.37
C LYS A 75 5.04 0.52 -15.03
N THR A 76 5.57 -0.44 -14.27
CA THR A 76 5.85 -1.77 -14.80
C THR A 76 4.63 -2.69 -14.76
N TRP A 77 3.51 -2.23 -14.20
CA TRP A 77 2.28 -3.02 -14.16
C TRP A 77 1.56 -2.92 -15.50
N ASP A 78 1.08 -4.05 -16.01
CA ASP A 78 0.26 -4.11 -17.21
C ASP A 78 -1.18 -3.73 -16.85
N ILE A 79 -1.43 -2.42 -16.74
CA ILE A 79 -2.73 -1.83 -16.43
C ILE A 79 -3.18 -0.91 -17.57
N LYS A 80 -4.49 -0.90 -17.84
CA LYS A 80 -5.05 -0.01 -18.87
C LYS A 80 -4.80 1.47 -18.53
N PRO A 81 -4.55 2.32 -19.54
CA PRO A 81 -4.37 3.77 -19.35
C PRO A 81 -5.57 4.50 -18.74
N VAL A 82 -6.73 3.84 -18.67
CA VAL A 82 -7.90 4.36 -17.97
C VAL A 82 -7.54 4.62 -16.51
N TRP A 83 -6.76 3.79 -15.83
CA TRP A 83 -6.42 4.02 -14.43
C TRP A 83 -5.45 5.18 -14.27
N VAL A 84 -5.91 6.25 -13.63
CA VAL A 84 -5.03 7.32 -13.14
C VAL A 84 -4.66 7.04 -11.68
N TYR A 85 -3.46 7.45 -11.27
CA TYR A 85 -3.03 7.26 -9.89
C TYR A 85 -2.20 8.43 -9.35
N ASN A 86 -2.23 8.59 -8.04
CA ASN A 86 -1.34 9.46 -7.28
C ASN A 86 -0.67 8.66 -6.16
N VAL A 87 0.52 9.06 -5.72
CA VAL A 87 1.22 8.43 -4.59
C VAL A 87 1.45 9.47 -3.50
N ASP A 88 0.91 9.21 -2.31
CA ASP A 88 1.07 10.06 -1.13
C ASP A 88 2.05 9.41 -0.14
N TYR A 89 2.86 10.22 0.52
CA TYR A 89 3.54 9.81 1.74
C TYR A 89 2.58 9.95 2.93
N LEU A 90 2.51 8.93 3.78
CA LEU A 90 1.65 8.96 4.95
C LEU A 90 2.43 9.39 6.20
N ARG A 91 3.29 8.49 6.71
CA ARG A 91 4.07 8.69 7.93
C ARG A 91 5.17 7.64 8.04
N PRO A 92 6.17 7.83 8.91
CA PRO A 92 7.09 6.77 9.27
C PRO A 92 6.56 5.96 10.45
N GLU A 93 7.01 4.72 10.56
CA GLU A 93 7.02 3.92 11.78
C GLU A 93 8.48 3.74 12.21
N LEU A 94 8.77 4.04 13.47
CA LEU A 94 10.13 4.06 14.01
C LEU A 94 10.36 2.79 14.83
N ASP A 95 11.42 2.07 14.48
CA ASP A 95 12.02 1.02 15.32
C ASP A 95 13.42 1.51 15.75
N ASP A 96 14.09 0.80 16.66
CA ASP A 96 15.40 1.20 17.18
C ASP A 96 16.46 1.28 16.08
N ASP A 97 16.65 0.19 15.33
CA ASP A 97 17.64 0.10 14.26
C ASP A 97 17.06 0.27 12.85
N PHE A 98 15.74 0.44 12.74
CA PHE A 98 15.04 0.50 11.46
C PHE A 98 14.05 1.65 11.40
N LYS A 99 13.69 2.05 10.17
CA LYS A 99 12.64 3.02 9.90
C LYS A 99 11.80 2.55 8.73
N ILE A 100 10.50 2.41 8.96
CA ILE A 100 9.57 1.98 7.92
C ILE A 100 8.80 3.21 7.42
N HIS A 101 8.95 3.53 6.14
CA HIS A 101 8.22 4.62 5.49
C HIS A 101 6.94 4.08 4.83
N LEU A 102 5.79 4.65 5.20
CA LEU A 102 4.49 4.25 4.69
C LEU A 102 4.01 5.22 3.60
N TYR A 103 3.50 4.66 2.51
CA TYR A 103 2.96 5.39 1.37
C TYR A 103 1.60 4.82 0.96
N ARG A 104 0.81 5.62 0.26
CA ARG A 104 -0.47 5.22 -0.32
C ARG A 104 -0.50 5.60 -1.80
N ALA A 105 -0.66 4.62 -2.67
CA ALA A 105 -1.04 4.84 -4.06
C ALA A 105 -2.57 4.81 -4.17
N ILE A 106 -3.15 5.86 -4.70
CA ILE A 106 -4.60 5.98 -4.90
C ILE A 106 -4.89 5.88 -6.38
N PHE A 107 -5.52 4.77 -6.79
CA PHE A 107 -5.96 4.54 -8.16
C PHE A 107 -7.40 5.02 -8.32
N MET A 108 -7.71 5.62 -9.46
CA MET A 108 -9.05 6.10 -9.80
C MET A 108 -9.33 5.74 -11.25
N ALA A 109 -10.52 5.19 -11.50
CA ALA A 109 -11.02 5.05 -12.85
C ALA A 109 -11.74 6.35 -13.26
N PRO A 110 -11.37 7.01 -14.37
CA PRO A 110 -12.11 8.11 -14.95
C PRO A 110 -13.39 7.55 -15.56
N THR A 111 -14.42 7.35 -14.74
CA THR A 111 -15.76 7.03 -15.23
C THR A 111 -16.58 8.32 -15.26
N ALA A 112 -17.06 8.69 -16.45
CA ALA A 112 -17.79 9.93 -16.68
C ALA A 112 -19.20 9.99 -16.03
N ARG A 113 -19.58 9.04 -15.17
CA ARG A 113 -20.99 8.85 -14.76
C ARG A 113 -21.23 8.34 -13.33
N LYS A 114 -20.22 8.20 -12.46
CA LYS A 114 -20.43 7.76 -11.07
C LYS A 114 -19.77 8.71 -10.06
N PRO A 115 -20.36 8.88 -8.86
CA PRO A 115 -19.77 9.70 -7.81
C PRO A 115 -18.39 9.18 -7.42
N ILE A 116 -17.59 10.05 -6.78
CA ILE A 116 -16.17 9.98 -6.38
C ILE A 116 -15.72 8.72 -5.57
N GLY A 117 -16.53 7.67 -5.49
CA GLY A 117 -16.30 6.42 -4.75
C GLY A 117 -15.41 5.37 -5.44
N ASP A 118 -15.04 5.54 -6.71
CA ASP A 118 -14.25 4.54 -7.48
C ASP A 118 -12.73 4.67 -7.24
N ARG A 119 -12.31 4.85 -5.98
CA ARG A 119 -10.90 4.91 -5.60
C ARG A 119 -10.44 3.57 -5.05
N VAL A 120 -9.27 3.10 -5.47
CA VAL A 120 -8.59 1.93 -4.91
C VAL A 120 -7.29 2.35 -4.25
N ASN A 121 -7.18 2.12 -2.95
CA ASN A 121 -5.97 2.38 -2.21
C ASN A 121 -5.06 1.15 -2.22
N ILE A 122 -3.77 1.37 -2.48
CA ILE A 122 -2.71 0.39 -2.32
C ILE A 122 -1.67 0.99 -1.40
N TYR A 123 -1.38 0.31 -0.30
CA TYR A 123 -0.42 0.78 0.68
C TYR A 123 0.92 0.11 0.48
N PHE A 124 1.98 0.88 0.62
CA PHE A 124 3.36 0.43 0.54
C PHE A 124 4.08 0.72 1.85
N ALA A 125 4.91 -0.23 2.28
CA ALA A 125 5.83 -0.05 3.39
C ALA A 125 7.25 -0.31 2.89
N MET A 126 8.15 0.65 3.12
CA MET A 126 9.56 0.58 2.74
C MET A 126 10.42 0.64 4.00
N GLU A 127 11.12 -0.45 4.35
CA GLU A 127 11.98 -0.53 5.53
C GLU A 127 13.42 -0.15 5.19
N ILE A 128 13.97 0.74 6.02
CA ILE A 128 15.32 1.27 5.92
C ILE A 128 16.10 0.86 7.17
N SER A 129 17.19 0.13 7.00
CA SER A 129 18.13 -0.16 8.08
C SER A 129 19.02 1.06 8.39
N LYS A 130 19.15 1.39 9.67
CA LYS A 130 20.06 2.45 10.16
C LYS A 130 21.48 1.90 10.36
N THR A 131 21.61 0.62 10.67
CA THR A 131 22.88 -0.06 10.96
C THR A 131 23.52 -0.64 9.70
N GLU A 132 22.72 -0.97 8.68
CA GLU A 132 23.16 -1.58 7.42
C GLU A 132 22.82 -0.68 6.22
N PRO A 133 23.48 0.47 6.04
CA PRO A 133 23.18 1.37 4.93
C PRO A 133 23.43 0.74 3.55
N GLY A 134 24.26 -0.30 3.46
CA GLY A 134 24.50 -1.05 2.22
C GLY A 134 23.42 -2.07 1.86
N ALA A 135 22.46 -2.33 2.75
CA ALA A 135 21.39 -3.29 2.48
C ALA A 135 20.36 -2.72 1.48
N PRO A 136 19.75 -3.55 0.61
CA PRO A 136 18.62 -3.15 -0.21
C PRO A 136 17.43 -2.67 0.64
N VAL A 137 16.63 -1.75 0.12
CA VAL A 137 15.38 -1.33 0.79
C VAL A 137 14.33 -2.43 0.67
N GLU A 138 13.85 -2.93 1.81
CA GLU A 138 12.80 -3.94 1.87
C GLU A 138 11.42 -3.32 1.64
N VAL A 139 10.61 -3.89 0.75
CA VAL A 139 9.32 -3.32 0.33
C VAL A 139 8.20 -4.34 0.40
N ARG A 140 7.09 -3.98 1.04
CA ARG A 140 5.84 -4.74 1.04
C ARG A 140 4.69 -3.86 0.56
N PHE A 141 3.69 -4.46 -0.08
CA PHE A 141 2.46 -3.74 -0.41
C PHE A 141 1.21 -4.59 -0.22
N ILE A 142 0.09 -3.91 0.00
CA ILE A 142 -1.23 -4.52 0.19
C ILE A 142 -2.28 -3.63 -0.48
N LEU A 143 -3.29 -4.26 -1.08
CA LEU A 143 -4.44 -3.54 -1.63
C LEU A 143 -5.49 -3.43 -0.54
N GLU A 144 -6.23 -2.32 -0.52
CA GLU A 144 -7.32 -2.13 0.43
C GLU A 144 -8.33 -3.29 0.38
N SER A 145 -8.94 -3.56 1.52
CA SER A 145 -9.91 -4.63 1.72
C SER A 145 -9.40 -6.03 1.34
N ARG A 146 -8.09 -6.21 1.10
CA ARG A 146 -7.43 -7.49 0.92
C ARG A 146 -6.43 -7.71 2.06
N ARG A 147 -6.27 -8.97 2.48
CA ARG A 147 -5.32 -9.34 3.56
C ARG A 147 -4.00 -9.90 3.04
N LEU A 148 -3.87 -10.05 1.72
CA LEU A 148 -2.68 -10.63 1.10
C LEU A 148 -1.58 -9.58 0.98
N ILE A 149 -0.46 -9.83 1.63
CA ILE A 149 0.75 -9.00 1.53
C ILE A 149 1.55 -9.47 0.32
N HIS A 150 1.99 -8.51 -0.48
CA HIS A 150 2.78 -8.75 -1.67
C HIS A 150 4.21 -8.23 -1.51
N THR A 151 5.13 -8.94 -2.13
CA THR A 151 6.53 -8.54 -2.31
C THR A 151 6.72 -8.15 -3.78
N PRO A 152 7.23 -6.95 -4.09
CA PRO A 152 7.56 -6.57 -5.45
C PRO A 152 8.45 -7.59 -6.17
N GLY A 153 8.21 -7.79 -7.47
CA GLY A 153 8.96 -8.77 -8.27
C GLY A 153 8.55 -10.23 -8.08
N ARG A 154 7.99 -10.61 -6.92
CA ARG A 154 7.43 -11.97 -6.69
C ARG A 154 5.99 -12.12 -7.17
N SER A 155 5.19 -11.08 -6.97
CA SER A 155 3.81 -11.03 -7.45
C SER A 155 3.73 -10.19 -8.73
N LYS A 156 3.16 -10.75 -9.80
CA LYS A 156 2.75 -9.95 -10.96
C LYS A 156 1.44 -9.26 -10.63
N PHE A 157 1.43 -7.93 -10.67
CA PHE A 157 0.22 -7.16 -10.45
C PHE A 157 -0.80 -7.47 -11.56
N SER A 158 -2.07 -7.62 -11.19
CA SER A 158 -3.17 -7.86 -12.14
C SER A 158 -4.18 -6.72 -12.04
N GLU A 159 -4.50 -6.08 -13.17
CA GLU A 159 -5.54 -5.04 -13.26
C GLU A 159 -6.90 -5.54 -12.72
N LYS A 160 -7.16 -6.85 -12.81
CA LYS A 160 -8.36 -7.48 -12.23
C LYS A 160 -8.51 -7.16 -10.75
N TRP A 161 -7.42 -7.00 -10.01
CA TRP A 161 -7.48 -6.67 -8.59
C TRP A 161 -8.10 -5.30 -8.32
N LEU A 162 -7.80 -4.30 -9.15
CA LEU A 162 -8.42 -2.97 -9.07
C LEU A 162 -9.91 -3.06 -9.40
N THR A 163 -10.22 -3.76 -10.50
CA THR A 163 -11.59 -3.94 -10.99
C THR A 163 -12.46 -4.63 -9.94
N ASP A 164 -12.01 -5.76 -9.38
CA ASP A 164 -12.72 -6.53 -8.35
C ASP A 164 -13.05 -5.66 -7.12
N ILE A 165 -12.10 -4.82 -6.67
CA ILE A 165 -12.31 -3.94 -5.51
C ILE A 165 -13.39 -2.90 -5.83
N THR A 166 -13.30 -2.25 -7.00
CA THR A 166 -14.30 -1.26 -7.42
C THR A 166 -15.69 -1.86 -7.61
N GLU A 167 -15.79 -3.05 -8.22
CA GLU A 167 -17.05 -3.77 -8.39
C GLU A 167 -17.66 -4.16 -7.04
N THR A 168 -16.84 -4.67 -6.12
CA THR A 168 -17.27 -5.03 -4.77
C THR A 168 -17.82 -3.80 -4.02
N LYS A 169 -17.11 -2.66 -4.06
CA LYS A 169 -17.59 -1.40 -3.46
C LYS A 169 -18.92 -0.95 -4.08
N ALA A 170 -19.05 -1.03 -5.41
CA ALA A 170 -20.28 -0.65 -6.11
C ALA A 170 -21.47 -1.56 -5.74
N LEU A 171 -21.24 -2.87 -5.58
CA LEU A 171 -22.26 -3.81 -5.11
C LEU A 171 -22.71 -3.49 -3.69
N PHE A 172 -21.77 -3.27 -2.77
CA PHE A 172 -22.08 -2.86 -1.40
C PHE A 172 -22.85 -1.54 -1.35
N GLN A 173 -22.48 -0.56 -2.18
CA GLN A 173 -23.21 0.70 -2.22
C GLN A 173 -24.66 0.50 -2.65
N ARG A 174 -24.92 -0.27 -3.71
CA ARG A 174 -26.28 -0.57 -4.18
C ARG A 174 -27.13 -1.28 -3.13
N MET A 175 -26.54 -2.25 -2.40
CA MET A 175 -27.26 -2.98 -1.34
C MET A 175 -27.64 -2.09 -0.15
N MET A 176 -26.91 -1.00 0.09
CA MET A 176 -27.19 -0.06 1.18
C MET A 176 -28.21 1.02 0.78
N GLU A 177 -28.48 1.19 -0.52
CA GLU A 177 -29.40 2.17 -1.08
C GLU A 177 -30.80 1.58 -1.40
N SER A 178 -30.94 0.24 -1.36
CA SER A 178 -32.19 -0.52 -1.54
C SER A 178 -32.88 -0.84 -0.21
#